data_AF-A0A8J7PZW9-F1
#
_entry.id   AF-A0A8J7PZW9-F1
#
_cell.length_a   1.000
_cell.length_b   1.000
_cell.length_c   1.000
_cell.angle_alpha   90.00
_cell.angle_beta   90.00
_cell.angle_gamma   90.00
#
_symmetry.space_group_name_H-M   'P 1'
#
loop_
_entity.id
_entity.type
_entity.pdbx_description
1 polymer ?
#
loop_
_entity_poly.entity_id
_entity_poly.type
_entity_poly.pdbx_seq_one_letter_code
_entity_poly.pdbx_strand_id
1 'polypeptide(L)'
;MKKINYDNIPLGKGIPTNMGLDHVGIVVPNAQEAADFLMEVFDADFDWEVKREPQPTAGERGWSTLFGVHPESYLSHVIMLKCGEHHLTQYIELFEWKSPDQLTLQGENGWHKFSDLGNSYISFTVKDMDQVVKHIKEKVIPKWKGTRFIQDPPMNFPLRGEVCTSTFIVSPWGMWIELTSWSQSKETGKVIKAQQTFEQNKYIGQSINNLPTPAFLIDLDAVDHNVDLMVSRIINKGVEWRVPAKAHKCPELAQYMIDKGANGVVLLTLSEAEFFADHGIQNIYLANILFTKEELERLSLLAKKIKHLRVAVDSVDYLRDLAAAVERWEITSPIEVLVELNINHNRCGASVVDAVEIAQIAKEIETTTGSIIFSGITGYEGHTPILPPEEKTQQTLISHKILADAKAAIEAKGIDVKVVSGGGSCNYIDCLNANILTEIQAGGGAICDLLYSRKANLGDHGHKIGALVLSQVISVPNDKSRAVTNAGFKAIGWHPFGGLPEPRDRKDLVVVGLSAEHARFEGIDLAKSTASEIVKGQANVERGEKIVLIPGYTDAMGFLHKEIYGVRKDLVEHVWKTCSANNWN
;
A
#
# COMPACT_ATOMS: atom_id res chain seq x y z
N MET A 1 -28.04 21.56 6.57
CA MET A 1 -27.43 20.29 6.13
C MET A 1 -26.26 20.60 5.20
N LYS A 2 -25.02 20.26 5.59
CA LYS A 2 -23.89 20.25 4.63
C LYS A 2 -24.16 19.10 3.66
N LYS A 3 -24.09 19.34 2.33
CA LYS A 3 -24.14 18.26 1.34
C LYS A 3 -22.95 17.34 1.60
N ILE A 4 -23.22 16.09 1.93
CA ILE A 4 -22.18 15.05 1.98
C ILE A 4 -21.76 14.81 0.53
N ASN A 5 -20.47 14.94 0.24
CA ASN A 5 -19.91 14.63 -1.07
C ASN A 5 -19.66 13.12 -1.15
N TYR A 6 -20.53 12.41 -1.88
CA TYR A 6 -20.51 10.95 -1.97
C TYR A 6 -19.44 10.41 -2.95
N ASP A 7 -18.82 11.27 -3.76
CA ASP A 7 -17.92 10.85 -4.85
C ASP A 7 -16.59 10.25 -4.35
N ASN A 8 -16.26 10.40 -3.07
CA ASN A 8 -14.99 9.96 -2.47
C ASN A 8 -15.13 8.79 -1.47
N ILE A 9 -16.32 8.19 -1.31
CA ILE A 9 -16.53 7.09 -0.36
C ILE A 9 -16.20 5.76 -1.04
N PRO A 10 -15.26 4.95 -0.50
CA PRO A 10 -14.96 3.63 -1.04
C PRO A 10 -16.22 2.75 -1.07
N LEU A 11 -16.56 2.25 -2.25
CA LEU A 11 -17.77 1.44 -2.43
C LEU A 11 -17.51 -0.03 -2.04
N GLY A 12 -18.53 -0.64 -1.43
CA GLY A 12 -18.51 -2.04 -1.05
C GLY A 12 -18.35 -2.97 -2.26
N LYS A 13 -17.54 -4.02 -2.09
CA LYS A 13 -17.31 -5.04 -3.13
C LYS A 13 -18.44 -6.09 -3.23
N GLY A 14 -19.29 -6.18 -2.21
CA GLY A 14 -20.40 -7.14 -2.15
C GLY A 14 -21.68 -6.58 -2.78
N ILE A 15 -22.25 -5.55 -2.17
CA ILE A 15 -23.36 -4.77 -2.73
C ILE A 15 -22.74 -3.58 -3.49
N PRO A 16 -22.90 -3.48 -4.82
CA PRO A 16 -22.42 -2.34 -5.60
C PRO A 16 -22.93 -1.02 -5.00
N THR A 17 -22.09 0.01 -5.04
CA THR A 17 -22.39 1.35 -4.49
C THR A 17 -22.72 1.42 -2.99
N ASN A 18 -22.50 0.34 -2.23
CA ASN A 18 -22.68 0.39 -0.78
C ASN A 18 -21.61 1.30 -0.14
N MET A 19 -22.03 2.32 0.60
CA MET A 19 -21.14 3.30 1.24
C MET A 19 -20.91 3.00 2.73
N GLY A 20 -21.57 1.98 3.30
CA GLY A 20 -21.49 1.63 4.71
C GLY A 20 -22.86 1.53 5.37
N LEU A 21 -22.85 1.40 6.70
CA LEU A 21 -24.08 1.43 7.51
C LEU A 21 -24.48 2.89 7.76
N ASP A 22 -25.69 3.26 7.34
CA ASP A 22 -26.23 4.62 7.50
C ASP A 22 -26.81 4.84 8.92
N HIS A 23 -27.76 3.98 9.31
CA HIS A 23 -28.39 4.00 10.62
C HIS A 23 -28.79 2.60 11.09
N VAL A 24 -29.15 2.50 12.37
CA VAL A 24 -29.80 1.33 12.97
C VAL A 24 -31.23 1.71 13.37
N GLY A 25 -32.21 1.00 12.83
CA GLY A 25 -33.62 1.17 13.17
C GLY A 25 -34.03 0.38 14.42
N ILE A 26 -34.71 1.03 15.37
CA ILE A 26 -35.16 0.42 16.63
C ILE A 26 -36.64 0.73 16.85
N VAL A 27 -37.45 -0.31 17.04
CA VAL A 27 -38.86 -0.14 17.44
C VAL A 27 -38.93 0.07 18.95
N VAL A 28 -39.60 1.14 19.37
CA VAL A 28 -39.74 1.54 20.77
C VAL A 28 -41.21 1.80 21.13
N PRO A 29 -41.61 1.59 22.40
CA PRO A 29 -43.01 1.78 22.82
C PRO A 29 -43.44 3.25 22.81
N ASN A 30 -42.49 4.16 23.04
CA ASN A 30 -42.64 5.60 22.99
C ASN A 30 -41.36 6.21 22.41
N ALA A 31 -41.45 6.86 21.24
CA ALA A 31 -40.26 7.39 20.57
C ALA A 31 -39.64 8.56 21.33
N GLN A 32 -40.47 9.45 21.89
CA GLN A 32 -39.98 10.61 22.65
C GLN A 32 -39.24 10.19 23.92
N GLU A 33 -39.81 9.29 24.72
CA GLU A 33 -39.18 8.79 25.94
C GLU A 33 -37.86 8.06 25.63
N ALA A 34 -37.82 7.28 24.56
CA ALA A 34 -36.60 6.63 24.11
C ALA A 34 -35.54 7.63 23.63
N ALA A 35 -35.95 8.69 22.93
CA ALA A 35 -35.06 9.75 22.51
C ALA A 35 -34.50 10.52 23.71
N ASP A 36 -35.34 10.92 24.66
CA ASP A 36 -34.92 11.62 25.87
C ASP A 36 -33.92 10.78 26.68
N PHE A 37 -34.15 9.47 26.78
CA PHE A 37 -33.20 8.54 27.39
C PHE A 37 -31.86 8.52 26.65
N LEU A 38 -31.86 8.40 25.32
CA LEU A 38 -30.63 8.31 24.55
C LEU A 38 -29.84 9.64 24.53
N MET A 39 -30.53 10.77 24.45
CA MET A 39 -29.91 12.09 24.51
C MET A 39 -29.31 12.36 25.90
N GLU A 40 -30.01 11.99 26.97
CA GLU A 40 -29.53 12.25 28.34
C GLU A 40 -28.43 11.28 28.78
N VAL A 41 -28.53 10.00 28.43
CA VAL A 41 -27.63 8.96 28.97
C VAL A 41 -26.41 8.73 28.07
N PHE A 42 -26.54 8.97 26.77
CA PHE A 42 -25.49 8.68 25.78
C PHE A 42 -25.08 9.90 24.95
N ASP A 43 -25.46 11.10 25.38
CA ASP A 43 -25.14 12.37 24.71
C ASP A 43 -25.50 12.35 23.21
N ALA A 44 -26.62 11.71 22.86
CA ALA A 44 -27.12 11.73 21.49
C ALA A 44 -27.69 13.11 21.14
N ASP A 45 -27.55 13.52 19.88
CA ASP A 45 -28.11 14.76 19.35
C ASP A 45 -29.38 14.48 18.53
N PHE A 46 -30.40 15.29 18.72
CA PHE A 46 -31.58 15.27 17.86
C PHE A 46 -31.25 15.71 16.43
N ASP A 47 -31.70 14.95 15.42
CA ASP A 47 -31.58 15.35 14.01
C ASP A 47 -32.94 15.77 13.43
N TRP A 48 -33.90 14.84 13.34
CA TRP A 48 -35.24 15.13 12.84
C TRP A 48 -36.30 14.18 13.43
N GLU A 49 -37.56 14.61 13.37
CA GLU A 49 -38.71 13.76 13.72
C GLU A 49 -39.84 13.84 12.68
N VAL A 50 -40.63 12.77 12.61
CA VAL A 50 -41.89 12.72 11.85
C VAL A 50 -42.98 12.18 12.77
N LYS A 51 -44.00 12.99 13.04
CA LYS A 51 -45.23 12.58 13.72
C LYS A 51 -46.33 12.33 12.70
N ARG A 52 -47.10 11.27 12.89
CA ARG A 52 -48.15 10.83 11.96
C ARG A 52 -49.46 10.60 12.70
N GLU A 53 -50.54 10.98 12.04
CA GLU A 53 -51.88 10.65 12.48
C GLU A 53 -52.17 9.15 12.30
N PRO A 54 -53.11 8.55 13.07
CA PRO A 54 -53.43 7.12 12.99
C PRO A 54 -53.96 6.65 11.64
N GLN A 55 -54.35 7.58 10.76
CA GLN A 55 -54.89 7.30 9.43
C GLN A 55 -54.06 8.00 8.33
N PRO A 56 -53.90 7.39 7.14
CA PRO A 56 -54.31 6.02 6.81
C PRO A 56 -53.49 4.94 7.55
N THR A 57 -54.12 3.80 7.85
CA THR A 57 -53.49 2.63 8.49
C THR A 57 -52.43 1.97 7.61
N ALA A 58 -51.65 1.02 8.15
CA ALA A 58 -50.67 0.26 7.39
C ALA A 58 -51.28 -0.48 6.20
N GLY A 59 -52.49 -1.04 6.35
CA GLY A 59 -53.20 -1.72 5.28
C GLY A 59 -53.55 -0.78 4.12
N GLU A 60 -54.09 0.39 4.44
CA GLU A 60 -54.44 1.42 3.45
C GLU A 60 -53.20 2.00 2.75
N ARG A 61 -52.05 2.03 3.43
CA ARG A 61 -50.76 2.41 2.85
C ARG A 61 -50.06 1.28 2.08
N GLY A 62 -50.62 0.07 2.07
CA GLY A 62 -49.98 -1.13 1.50
C GLY A 62 -48.78 -1.66 2.29
N TRP A 63 -48.56 -1.13 3.50
CA TRP A 63 -47.44 -1.49 4.38
C TRP A 63 -47.60 -2.86 5.03
N SER A 64 -48.82 -3.37 5.17
CA SER A 64 -49.04 -4.74 5.64
C SER A 64 -48.36 -5.77 4.73
N THR A 65 -48.47 -5.57 3.42
CA THR A 65 -47.81 -6.42 2.42
C THR A 65 -46.30 -6.16 2.36
N LEU A 66 -45.87 -4.90 2.48
CA LEU A 66 -44.47 -4.51 2.33
C LEU A 66 -43.59 -4.91 3.53
N PHE A 67 -44.07 -4.65 4.74
CA PHE A 67 -43.32 -4.84 5.99
C PHE A 67 -43.80 -6.05 6.79
N GLY A 68 -44.86 -6.73 6.36
CA GLY A 68 -45.42 -7.88 7.08
C GLY A 68 -46.11 -7.51 8.40
N VAL A 69 -46.54 -6.26 8.57
CA VAL A 69 -47.24 -5.80 9.78
C VAL A 69 -48.75 -5.98 9.67
N HIS A 70 -49.48 -6.06 10.80
CA HIS A 70 -50.94 -6.17 10.78
C HIS A 70 -51.59 -4.97 10.04
N PRO A 71 -52.68 -5.16 9.25
CA PRO A 71 -53.29 -4.07 8.48
C PRO A 71 -53.69 -2.83 9.30
N GLU A 72 -54.18 -3.04 10.52
CA GLU A 72 -54.55 -1.95 11.44
C GLU A 72 -53.37 -1.31 12.18
N SER A 73 -52.12 -1.71 11.87
CA SER A 73 -50.94 -1.10 12.48
C SER A 73 -50.78 0.33 12.00
N TYR A 74 -50.22 1.20 12.86
CA TYR A 74 -49.83 2.54 12.42
C TYR A 74 -48.52 2.97 13.10
N LEU A 75 -47.65 3.61 12.30
CA LEU A 75 -46.39 4.18 12.75
C LEU A 75 -46.62 5.64 13.13
N SER A 76 -46.68 5.89 14.43
CA SER A 76 -47.10 7.18 15.00
C SER A 76 -45.99 8.23 15.05
N HIS A 77 -44.76 7.80 15.31
CA HIS A 77 -43.64 8.71 15.54
C HIS A 77 -42.34 8.06 15.07
N VAL A 78 -41.54 8.81 14.31
CA VAL A 78 -40.17 8.46 13.94
C VAL A 78 -39.25 9.55 14.44
N ILE A 79 -38.16 9.21 15.11
CA ILE A 79 -37.13 10.17 15.55
C ILE A 79 -35.77 9.66 15.11
N MET A 80 -34.99 10.53 14.46
CA MET A 80 -33.60 10.26 14.10
C MET A 80 -32.69 10.98 15.08
N LEU A 81 -31.72 10.24 15.63
CA LEU A 81 -30.71 10.74 16.56
C LEU A 81 -29.31 10.47 16.00
N LYS A 82 -28.41 11.44 16.16
CA LYS A 82 -26.98 11.31 15.87
C LYS A 82 -26.24 10.99 17.15
N CYS A 83 -25.44 9.92 17.17
CA CYS A 83 -24.71 9.50 18.37
C CYS A 83 -23.24 9.97 18.34
N GLY A 84 -22.96 11.16 18.88
CA GLY A 84 -21.62 11.75 19.00
C GLY A 84 -21.06 12.42 17.74
N GLU A 85 -19.85 12.98 17.82
CA GLU A 85 -19.23 13.82 16.75
C GLU A 85 -18.08 13.12 15.99
N HIS A 86 -18.07 11.79 15.93
CA HIS A 86 -17.00 11.02 15.27
C HIS A 86 -17.24 10.90 13.75
N HIS A 87 -16.17 10.80 12.95
CA HIS A 87 -16.27 10.62 11.49
C HIS A 87 -16.86 9.26 11.04
N LEU A 88 -17.14 8.39 12.00
CA LEU A 88 -17.82 7.10 11.84
C LEU A 88 -19.17 7.07 12.60
N THR A 89 -19.64 8.22 13.10
CA THR A 89 -20.87 8.29 13.90
C THR A 89 -22.04 7.71 13.11
N GLN A 90 -22.73 6.78 13.76
CA GLN A 90 -23.91 6.11 13.24
C GLN A 90 -25.16 6.80 13.78
N TYR A 91 -26.21 6.80 12.96
CA TYR A 91 -27.52 7.31 13.34
C TYR A 91 -28.38 6.20 13.96
N ILE A 92 -29.26 6.58 14.90
CA ILE A 92 -30.31 5.70 15.43
C ILE A 92 -31.66 6.25 14.97
N GLU A 93 -32.43 5.42 14.27
CA GLU A 93 -33.80 5.75 13.87
C GLU A 93 -34.79 5.01 14.77
N LEU A 94 -35.53 5.76 15.59
CA LEU A 94 -36.52 5.24 16.52
C LEU A 94 -37.89 5.19 15.84
N PHE A 95 -38.59 4.06 15.97
CA PHE A 95 -39.93 3.85 15.42
C PHE A 95 -40.94 3.55 16.52
N GLU A 96 -41.95 4.40 16.70
CA GLU A 96 -43.10 4.13 17.56
C GLU A 96 -44.28 3.58 16.75
N TRP A 97 -44.38 2.25 16.72
CA TRP A 97 -45.53 1.54 16.16
C TRP A 97 -46.60 1.30 17.21
N LYS A 98 -47.85 1.35 16.77
CA LYS A 98 -48.99 0.71 17.44
C LYS A 98 -49.52 -0.38 16.52
N SER A 99 -49.55 -1.62 17.00
CA SER A 99 -49.98 -2.76 16.21
C SER A 99 -50.80 -3.71 17.10
N PRO A 100 -51.92 -4.27 16.62
CA PRO A 100 -52.74 -5.20 17.43
C PRO A 100 -52.03 -6.49 17.81
N ASP A 101 -51.08 -6.92 16.99
CA ASP A 101 -50.27 -8.13 17.17
C ASP A 101 -48.85 -7.84 17.65
N GLN A 102 -48.59 -6.59 18.07
CA GLN A 102 -47.27 -6.19 18.55
C GLN A 102 -46.93 -6.98 19.80
N LEU A 103 -45.85 -7.76 19.72
CA LEU A 103 -45.29 -8.40 20.90
C LEU A 103 -44.77 -7.30 21.83
N THR A 104 -45.46 -7.10 22.96
CA THR A 104 -44.91 -6.35 24.08
C THR A 104 -43.89 -7.25 24.74
N LEU A 105 -42.65 -7.21 24.26
CA LEU A 105 -41.56 -8.03 24.74
C LEU A 105 -41.15 -7.60 26.14
N GLN A 106 -41.96 -7.99 27.11
CA GLN A 106 -41.45 -8.42 28.38
C GLN A 106 -41.68 -9.92 28.44
N GLY A 107 -40.69 -10.72 28.00
CA GLY A 107 -40.70 -12.17 28.26
C GLY A 107 -40.78 -12.45 29.77
N GLU A 108 -40.65 -13.70 30.21
CA GLU A 108 -40.71 -14.03 31.66
C GLU A 108 -39.81 -13.14 32.55
N ASN A 109 -38.73 -12.56 31.99
CA ASN A 109 -37.84 -11.61 32.65
C ASN A 109 -37.86 -10.17 32.09
N GLY A 110 -38.52 -9.88 30.97
CA GLY A 110 -38.54 -8.52 30.41
C GLY A 110 -37.62 -8.21 29.21
N TRP A 111 -36.95 -9.20 28.59
CA TRP A 111 -36.02 -9.02 27.44
C TRP A 111 -35.75 -10.34 26.65
N HIS A 112 -35.17 -10.26 25.43
CA HIS A 112 -34.72 -11.41 24.62
C HIS A 112 -33.42 -12.03 25.13
N LYS A 113 -33.28 -13.36 25.12
CA LYS A 113 -32.00 -14.00 25.49
C LYS A 113 -30.96 -13.70 24.43
N PHE A 114 -29.70 -13.55 24.85
CA PHE A 114 -28.60 -13.30 23.92
C PHE A 114 -28.40 -14.43 22.89
N SER A 115 -28.87 -15.64 23.20
CA SER A 115 -28.86 -16.81 22.32
C SER A 115 -30.03 -16.88 21.34
N ASP A 116 -31.01 -15.98 21.43
CA ASP A 116 -32.19 -16.01 20.56
C ASP A 116 -31.80 -15.56 19.14
N LEU A 117 -32.28 -16.28 18.13
CA LEU A 117 -32.02 -15.95 16.73
C LEU A 117 -32.57 -14.55 16.42
N GLY A 118 -31.71 -13.68 15.88
CA GLY A 118 -32.08 -12.30 15.52
C GLY A 118 -31.98 -11.29 16.67
N ASN A 119 -31.54 -11.70 17.87
CA ASN A 119 -31.28 -10.74 18.95
C ASN A 119 -30.23 -9.70 18.51
N SER A 120 -30.51 -8.43 18.79
CA SER A 120 -29.67 -7.30 18.39
C SER A 120 -29.45 -6.38 19.59
N TYR A 121 -28.22 -5.86 19.74
CA TYR A 121 -27.86 -4.87 20.74
C TYR A 121 -27.03 -3.77 20.08
N ILE A 122 -27.02 -2.58 20.67
CA ILE A 122 -26.18 -1.47 20.24
C ILE A 122 -25.05 -1.27 21.26
N SER A 123 -23.88 -0.86 20.79
CA SER A 123 -22.70 -0.65 21.64
C SER A 123 -22.26 0.81 21.60
N PHE A 124 -21.96 1.38 22.77
CA PHE A 124 -21.31 2.68 22.90
C PHE A 124 -19.91 2.52 23.47
N THR A 125 -18.94 3.26 22.91
CA THR A 125 -17.58 3.30 23.45
C THR A 125 -17.45 4.46 24.44
N VAL A 126 -16.96 4.16 25.65
CA VAL A 126 -16.75 5.13 26.73
C VAL A 126 -15.26 5.19 27.11
N LYS A 127 -14.84 6.34 27.65
CA LYS A 127 -13.43 6.56 28.03
C LYS A 127 -13.07 6.06 29.43
N ASP A 128 -14.00 6.19 30.38
CA ASP A 128 -13.80 5.82 31.78
C ASP A 128 -14.97 4.95 32.23
N MET A 129 -14.75 3.64 32.25
CA MET A 129 -15.78 2.66 32.58
C MET A 129 -16.25 2.79 34.04
N ASP A 130 -15.35 3.09 34.97
CA ASP A 130 -15.68 3.18 36.40
C ASP A 130 -16.56 4.40 36.68
N GLN A 131 -16.24 5.54 36.07
CA GLN A 131 -17.05 6.75 36.15
C GLN A 131 -18.45 6.52 35.57
N VAL A 132 -18.55 5.86 34.41
CA VAL A 132 -19.82 5.59 33.73
C VAL A 132 -20.68 4.61 34.53
N VAL A 133 -20.10 3.51 35.04
CA VAL A 133 -20.84 2.54 35.87
C VAL A 133 -21.38 3.21 37.13
N LYS A 134 -20.57 4.06 37.79
CA LYS A 134 -21.01 4.84 38.94
C LYS A 134 -22.17 5.78 38.59
N HIS A 135 -22.04 6.52 37.49
CA HIS A 135 -23.08 7.44 37.02
C HIS A 135 -24.40 6.70 36.75
N ILE A 136 -24.35 5.55 36.06
CA ILE A 136 -25.54 4.75 35.75
C ILE A 136 -26.23 4.29 37.04
N LYS A 137 -25.48 3.78 38.03
CA LYS A 137 -26.03 3.33 39.32
C LYS A 137 -26.69 4.46 40.11
N GLU A 138 -26.05 5.63 40.16
CA GLU A 138 -26.48 6.73 41.03
C GLU A 138 -27.52 7.64 40.38
N LYS A 139 -27.52 7.77 39.05
CA LYS A 139 -28.30 8.80 38.33
C LYS A 139 -29.28 8.22 37.31
N VAL A 140 -28.89 7.18 36.58
CA VAL A 140 -29.70 6.64 35.48
C VAL A 140 -30.74 5.64 35.99
N ILE A 141 -30.31 4.59 36.70
CA ILE A 141 -31.21 3.51 37.19
C ILE A 141 -32.34 4.04 38.10
N PRO A 142 -32.09 4.99 39.04
CA PRO A 142 -33.17 5.53 39.87
C PRO A 142 -34.22 6.33 39.08
N LYS A 143 -33.83 6.91 37.94
CA LYS A 143 -34.69 7.77 37.11
C LYS A 143 -35.46 6.97 36.05
N TRP A 144 -34.82 6.00 35.42
CA TRP A 144 -35.34 5.29 34.25
C TRP A 144 -35.78 3.86 34.58
N LYS A 145 -37.08 3.69 34.86
CA LYS A 145 -37.68 2.40 35.24
C LYS A 145 -37.40 1.31 34.20
N GLY A 146 -36.98 0.14 34.65
CA GLY A 146 -36.65 -0.99 33.79
C GLY A 146 -35.18 -1.07 33.40
N THR A 147 -34.43 0.03 33.55
CA THR A 147 -32.97 0.07 33.32
C THR A 147 -32.23 -0.66 34.43
N ARG A 148 -31.31 -1.56 34.07
CA ARG A 148 -30.47 -2.30 35.02
C ARG A 148 -29.22 -2.84 34.34
N PHE A 149 -28.19 -3.16 35.12
CA PHE A 149 -27.08 -3.95 34.63
C PHE A 149 -27.48 -5.42 34.44
N ILE A 150 -26.95 -6.01 33.38
CA ILE A 150 -26.97 -7.46 33.15
C ILE A 150 -25.67 -8.07 33.66
N GLN A 151 -24.58 -7.30 33.59
CA GLN A 151 -23.24 -7.73 33.95
C GLN A 151 -22.54 -6.63 34.75
N ASP A 152 -22.39 -6.84 36.07
CA ASP A 152 -21.69 -5.93 36.99
C ASP A 152 -20.93 -6.78 38.03
N PRO A 153 -19.59 -6.64 38.18
CA PRO A 153 -18.73 -5.64 37.54
C PRO A 153 -18.49 -5.89 36.04
N PRO A 154 -17.99 -4.88 35.29
CA PRO A 154 -17.55 -5.05 33.91
C PRO A 154 -16.50 -6.16 33.76
N MET A 155 -16.53 -6.85 32.61
CA MET A 155 -15.59 -7.90 32.27
C MET A 155 -14.45 -7.35 31.41
N ASN A 156 -13.23 -7.82 31.68
CA ASN A 156 -12.05 -7.52 30.86
C ASN A 156 -11.71 -8.72 29.99
N PHE A 157 -11.47 -8.50 28.71
CA PHE A 157 -10.93 -9.53 27.82
C PHE A 157 -9.98 -8.94 26.78
N PRO A 158 -8.89 -9.67 26.44
CA PRO A 158 -7.97 -9.23 25.41
C PRO A 158 -8.65 -9.33 24.03
N LEU A 159 -8.65 -8.22 23.29
CA LEU A 159 -9.24 -8.16 21.95
C LEU A 159 -8.47 -7.15 21.10
N ARG A 160 -8.12 -7.50 19.86
CA ARG A 160 -7.43 -6.61 18.90
C ARG A 160 -6.06 -6.04 19.33
N GLY A 161 -5.44 -6.58 20.39
CA GLY A 161 -4.12 -6.16 20.87
C GLY A 161 -4.22 -5.16 22.02
N GLU A 162 -5.45 -4.93 22.45
CA GLU A 162 -5.86 -4.08 23.54
C GLU A 162 -6.64 -4.94 24.55
N VAL A 163 -6.88 -4.39 25.73
CA VAL A 163 -7.85 -4.94 26.67
C VAL A 163 -9.16 -4.18 26.47
N CYS A 164 -10.20 -4.91 26.08
CA CYS A 164 -11.56 -4.41 26.07
C CYS A 164 -12.18 -4.68 27.45
N THR A 165 -12.66 -3.63 28.10
CA THR A 165 -13.55 -3.71 29.25
C THR A 165 -14.98 -3.53 28.76
N SER A 166 -15.86 -4.48 29.02
CA SER A 166 -17.26 -4.46 28.56
C SER A 166 -18.26 -4.73 29.69
N THR A 167 -19.42 -4.09 29.62
CA THR A 167 -20.60 -4.37 30.44
C THR A 167 -21.86 -4.14 29.61
N PHE A 168 -22.97 -4.74 30.04
CA PHE A 168 -24.28 -4.59 29.40
C PHE A 168 -25.30 -4.02 30.37
N ILE A 169 -26.13 -3.10 29.86
CA ILE A 169 -27.36 -2.66 30.51
C ILE A 169 -28.58 -3.00 29.67
N VAL A 170 -29.74 -3.04 30.30
CA VAL A 170 -31.05 -3.10 29.64
C VAL A 170 -31.62 -1.68 29.58
N SER A 171 -32.17 -1.26 28.44
CA SER A 171 -32.91 0.01 28.30
C SER A 171 -34.31 -0.08 28.95
N PRO A 172 -35.04 1.04 29.13
CA PRO A 172 -36.40 1.02 29.65
C PRO A 172 -37.37 0.12 28.86
N TRP A 173 -37.10 -0.10 27.56
CA TRP A 173 -37.90 -0.93 26.66
C TRP A 173 -37.33 -2.34 26.42
N GLY A 174 -36.37 -2.80 27.23
CA GLY A 174 -35.91 -4.20 27.21
C GLY A 174 -34.79 -4.53 26.22
N MET A 175 -34.24 -3.53 25.52
CA MET A 175 -33.12 -3.72 24.60
C MET A 175 -31.79 -3.75 25.35
N TRP A 176 -30.85 -4.56 24.89
CA TRP A 176 -29.50 -4.60 25.45
C TRP A 176 -28.66 -3.48 24.86
N ILE A 177 -27.88 -2.82 25.71
CA ILE A 177 -26.90 -1.81 25.34
C ILE A 177 -25.56 -2.21 25.94
N GLU A 178 -24.56 -2.43 25.08
CA GLU A 178 -23.18 -2.68 25.49
C GLU A 178 -22.43 -1.37 25.71
N LEU A 179 -21.61 -1.32 26.74
CA LEU A 179 -20.62 -0.27 26.96
C LEU A 179 -19.25 -0.89 26.87
N THR A 180 -18.38 -0.32 26.04
CA THR A 180 -16.99 -0.78 25.87
C THR A 180 -16.00 0.33 26.17
N SER A 181 -14.89 0.01 26.80
CA SER A 181 -13.71 0.89 26.88
C SER A 181 -12.45 0.10 26.51
N TRP A 182 -11.51 0.76 25.85
CA TRP A 182 -10.32 0.12 25.30
C TRP A 182 -9.06 0.70 25.94
N SER A 183 -8.16 -0.16 26.39
CA SER A 183 -6.88 0.24 26.97
C SER A 183 -5.72 -0.57 26.38
N GLN A 184 -4.51 0.00 26.36
CA GLN A 184 -3.34 -0.73 25.86
C GLN A 184 -3.07 -1.97 26.72
N SER A 185 -3.02 -3.15 26.09
CA SER A 185 -2.63 -4.38 26.75
C SER A 185 -1.13 -4.37 27.05
N LYS A 186 -0.74 -4.67 28.30
CA LYS A 186 0.65 -5.05 28.63
C LYS A 186 0.95 -6.53 28.37
N GLU A 187 -0.04 -7.33 28.01
CA GLU A 187 0.12 -8.77 27.75
C GLU A 187 -0.04 -9.10 26.26
N THR A 188 1.00 -9.75 25.73
CA THR A 188 1.17 -10.20 24.34
C THR A 188 0.30 -11.42 24.00
N GLY A 189 -1.00 -11.34 24.21
CA GLY A 189 -1.96 -12.33 23.75
C GLY A 189 -2.19 -12.21 22.23
N LYS A 190 -2.06 -13.33 21.51
CA LYS A 190 -2.17 -13.35 20.04
C LYS A 190 -3.56 -12.94 19.58
N VAL A 191 -3.64 -11.78 18.95
CA VAL A 191 -4.84 -11.28 18.31
C VAL A 191 -5.13 -12.08 17.05
N ILE A 192 -6.21 -12.84 17.05
CA ILE A 192 -6.79 -13.37 15.81
C ILE A 192 -7.78 -12.30 15.33
N LYS A 193 -7.32 -11.36 14.49
CA LYS A 193 -8.25 -10.57 13.65
C LYS A 193 -9.14 -11.57 12.91
N ALA A 194 -10.38 -11.21 12.58
CA ALA A 194 -11.14 -11.93 11.56
C ALA A 194 -10.27 -11.96 10.30
N GLN A 195 -9.54 -13.05 10.13
CA GLN A 195 -8.82 -13.32 8.92
C GLN A 195 -9.95 -13.49 7.90
N GLN A 196 -10.02 -12.60 6.91
CA GLN A 196 -10.14 -13.15 5.57
C GLN A 196 -9.06 -14.23 5.55
N THR A 197 -9.47 -15.50 5.58
CA THR A 197 -8.58 -16.60 5.25
C THR A 197 -8.09 -16.29 3.85
N PHE A 198 -7.00 -15.53 3.76
CA PHE A 198 -6.07 -15.65 2.67
C PHE A 198 -5.70 -17.12 2.75
N GLU A 199 -6.26 -17.95 1.87
CA GLU A 199 -5.71 -19.27 1.63
C GLU A 199 -4.20 -19.05 1.56
N GLN A 200 -3.48 -19.60 2.55
CA GLN A 200 -2.04 -19.46 2.58
C GLN A 200 -1.56 -19.99 1.23
N ASN A 201 -0.89 -19.13 0.46
CA ASN A 201 -0.58 -19.44 -0.93
C ASN A 201 0.06 -20.84 -0.97
N LYS A 202 -0.51 -21.75 -1.75
CA LYS A 202 -0.17 -23.19 -1.72
C LYS A 202 1.32 -23.48 -1.96
N TYR A 203 2.06 -22.52 -2.50
CA TYR A 203 3.50 -22.63 -2.74
C TYR A 203 4.35 -22.25 -1.52
N ILE A 204 3.83 -21.52 -0.52
CA ILE A 204 4.59 -21.17 0.68
C ILE A 204 4.98 -22.45 1.43
N GLY A 205 6.26 -22.55 1.80
CA GLY A 205 6.87 -23.73 2.43
C GLY A 205 7.23 -24.85 1.46
N GLN A 206 6.92 -24.71 0.16
CA GLN A 206 7.29 -25.69 -0.86
C GLN A 206 8.68 -25.41 -1.43
N SER A 207 9.30 -26.44 -2.00
CA SER A 207 10.49 -26.25 -2.84
C SER A 207 10.14 -25.48 -4.12
N ILE A 208 11.08 -24.69 -4.65
CA ILE A 208 10.95 -24.07 -5.98
C ILE A 208 10.66 -25.10 -7.07
N ASN A 209 11.06 -26.36 -6.89
CA ASN A 209 10.75 -27.44 -7.83
C ASN A 209 9.24 -27.76 -7.94
N ASN A 210 8.40 -27.25 -7.04
CA ASN A 210 6.94 -27.36 -7.11
C ASN A 210 6.26 -26.14 -7.76
N LEU A 211 7.00 -25.08 -8.09
CA LEU A 211 6.46 -23.89 -8.74
C LEU A 211 6.11 -24.13 -10.22
N PRO A 212 5.10 -23.46 -10.78
CA PRO A 212 4.94 -23.39 -12.22
C PRO A 212 6.17 -22.69 -12.85
N THR A 213 6.51 -23.02 -14.08
CA THR A 213 7.59 -22.37 -14.83
C THR A 213 7.06 -21.73 -16.11
N PRO A 214 7.64 -20.60 -16.56
CA PRO A 214 8.73 -19.87 -15.92
C PRO A 214 8.28 -19.08 -14.67
N ALA A 215 9.14 -18.95 -13.65
CA ALA A 215 8.85 -18.20 -12.43
C ALA A 215 9.98 -17.26 -12.04
N PHE A 216 9.65 -16.02 -11.69
CA PHE A 216 10.61 -15.04 -11.17
C PHE A 216 10.82 -15.23 -9.66
N LEU A 217 12.03 -15.62 -9.30
CA LEU A 217 12.43 -15.83 -7.92
C LEU A 217 13.31 -14.67 -7.43
N ILE A 218 13.18 -14.33 -6.15
CA ILE A 218 14.03 -13.41 -5.43
C ILE A 218 14.71 -14.18 -4.30
N ASP A 219 16.03 -14.31 -4.35
CA ASP A 219 16.82 -14.89 -3.26
C ASP A 219 16.89 -13.90 -2.07
N LEU A 220 16.19 -14.22 -1.00
CA LEU A 220 16.06 -13.36 0.17
C LEU A 220 17.34 -13.34 1.02
N ASP A 221 18.19 -14.38 0.96
CA ASP A 221 19.50 -14.37 1.62
C ASP A 221 20.43 -13.36 0.92
N ALA A 222 20.37 -13.28 -0.41
CA ALA A 222 21.10 -12.27 -1.18
C ALA A 222 20.55 -10.86 -0.96
N VAL A 223 19.21 -10.70 -1.00
CA VAL A 223 18.56 -9.39 -0.76
C VAL A 223 18.86 -8.87 0.64
N ASP A 224 18.76 -9.70 1.69
CA ASP A 224 19.10 -9.28 3.06
C ASP A 224 20.53 -8.76 3.15
N HIS A 225 21.48 -9.54 2.62
CA HIS A 225 22.89 -9.14 2.59
C HIS A 225 23.10 -7.80 1.88
N ASN A 226 22.45 -7.62 0.73
CA ASN A 226 22.58 -6.39 -0.06
C ASN A 226 21.91 -5.19 0.62
N VAL A 227 20.74 -5.38 1.21
CA VAL A 227 20.01 -4.35 1.96
C VAL A 227 20.85 -3.90 3.16
N ASP A 228 21.37 -4.83 3.95
CA ASP A 228 22.24 -4.51 5.09
C ASP A 228 23.50 -3.75 4.64
N LEU A 229 24.08 -4.14 3.49
CA LEU A 229 25.21 -3.45 2.89
C LEU A 229 24.87 -2.02 2.46
N MET A 230 23.70 -1.81 1.86
CA MET A 230 23.22 -0.49 1.44
C MET A 230 22.89 0.41 2.63
N VAL A 231 22.21 -0.13 3.64
CA VAL A 231 21.97 0.57 4.93
C VAL A 231 23.30 1.01 5.54
N SER A 232 24.28 0.10 5.61
CA SER A 232 25.62 0.41 6.14
C SER A 232 26.37 1.49 5.35
N ARG A 233 26.18 1.58 4.03
CA ARG A 233 26.95 2.48 3.17
C ARG A 233 26.29 3.84 2.97
N ILE A 234 24.97 3.87 2.95
CA ILE A 234 24.18 5.06 2.63
C ILE A 234 23.64 5.66 3.94
N ILE A 235 22.79 4.90 4.65
CA ILE A 235 22.05 5.38 5.81
C ILE A 235 22.97 5.68 6.98
N ASN A 236 23.90 4.78 7.30
CA ASN A 236 24.84 5.00 8.42
C ASN A 236 25.82 6.16 8.17
N LYS A 237 25.89 6.69 6.94
CA LYS A 237 26.63 7.91 6.60
C LYS A 237 25.78 9.18 6.62
N GLY A 238 24.51 9.09 7.05
CA GLY A 238 23.60 10.21 7.14
C GLY A 238 22.90 10.58 5.83
N VAL A 239 22.92 9.70 4.84
CA VAL A 239 22.22 9.90 3.55
C VAL A 239 20.98 9.02 3.53
N GLU A 240 19.85 9.56 3.09
CA GLU A 240 18.62 8.77 2.96
C GLU A 240 18.74 7.80 1.78
N TRP A 241 18.11 6.63 1.89
CA TRP A 241 17.99 5.69 0.79
C TRP A 241 16.51 5.51 0.44
N ARG A 242 16.13 5.87 -0.78
CA ARG A 242 14.77 5.67 -1.27
C ARG A 242 14.79 4.62 -2.38
N VAL A 243 14.04 3.53 -2.19
CA VAL A 243 14.16 2.33 -3.02
C VAL A 243 13.38 2.50 -4.32
N PRO A 244 14.02 2.46 -5.51
CA PRO A 244 13.29 2.36 -6.77
C PRO A 244 12.69 0.98 -6.97
N ALA A 245 11.38 0.93 -7.22
CA ALA A 245 10.69 -0.34 -7.44
C ALA A 245 10.51 -0.73 -8.91
N LYS A 246 11.01 0.07 -9.86
CA LYS A 246 10.84 -0.18 -11.31
C LYS A 246 11.25 -1.60 -11.76
N ALA A 247 12.20 -2.22 -11.06
CA ALA A 247 12.74 -3.52 -11.42
C ALA A 247 11.86 -4.69 -10.97
N HIS A 248 11.27 -4.63 -9.77
CA HIS A 248 10.47 -5.71 -9.22
C HIS A 248 8.96 -5.42 -9.23
N LYS A 249 8.57 -4.14 -9.27
CA LYS A 249 7.18 -3.64 -9.29
C LYS A 249 6.30 -4.27 -8.21
N CYS A 250 6.89 -4.61 -7.07
CA CYS A 250 6.25 -5.33 -5.96
C CYS A 250 6.24 -4.45 -4.69
N PRO A 251 5.06 -4.02 -4.20
CA PRO A 251 4.92 -3.23 -2.99
C PRO A 251 5.46 -3.93 -1.74
N GLU A 252 5.22 -5.23 -1.59
CA GLU A 252 5.64 -5.98 -0.42
C GLU A 252 7.17 -6.10 -0.32
N LEU A 253 7.85 -6.25 -1.46
CA LEU A 253 9.32 -6.23 -1.51
C LEU A 253 9.87 -4.82 -1.26
N ALA A 254 9.18 -3.76 -1.69
CA ALA A 254 9.56 -2.40 -1.32
C ALA A 254 9.36 -2.17 0.19
N GLN A 255 8.23 -2.61 0.75
CA GLN A 255 7.96 -2.53 2.18
C GLN A 255 9.01 -3.31 3.00
N TYR A 256 9.43 -4.48 2.51
CA TYR A 256 10.51 -5.25 3.11
C TYR A 256 11.81 -4.44 3.24
N MET A 257 12.16 -3.63 2.24
CA MET A 257 13.35 -2.76 2.29
C MET A 257 13.11 -1.51 3.15
N ILE A 258 11.89 -0.97 3.19
CA ILE A 258 11.49 0.14 4.07
C ILE A 258 11.61 -0.26 5.53
N ASP A 259 11.14 -1.46 5.89
CA ASP A 259 11.23 -2.01 7.26
C ASP A 259 12.68 -2.18 7.75
N LYS A 260 13.65 -2.20 6.82
CA LYS A 260 15.09 -2.27 7.08
C LYS A 260 15.78 -0.91 7.11
N GLY A 261 15.05 0.18 6.85
CA GLY A 261 15.53 1.56 7.00
C GLY A 261 15.39 2.44 5.76
N ALA A 262 14.98 1.91 4.60
CA ALA A 262 14.76 2.77 3.43
C ALA A 262 13.63 3.80 3.68
N ASN A 263 13.83 5.04 3.24
CA ASN A 263 12.88 6.14 3.41
C ASN A 263 11.87 6.20 2.25
N GLY A 264 11.04 5.17 2.11
CA GLY A 264 10.00 5.10 1.09
C GLY A 264 10.48 4.58 -0.28
N VAL A 265 9.66 4.81 -1.30
CA VAL A 265 9.83 4.21 -2.65
C VAL A 265 9.96 5.27 -3.75
N VAL A 266 10.77 4.99 -4.77
CA VAL A 266 10.78 5.70 -6.05
C VAL A 266 9.98 4.91 -7.09
N LEU A 267 9.04 5.58 -7.74
CA LEU A 267 8.19 5.03 -8.81
C LEU A 267 8.28 5.93 -10.05
N LEU A 268 8.02 5.36 -11.22
CA LEU A 268 8.21 6.06 -12.50
C LEU A 268 6.91 6.34 -13.24
N THR A 269 5.83 5.64 -12.91
CA THR A 269 4.51 5.94 -13.46
C THR A 269 3.48 6.19 -12.36
N LEU A 270 2.47 7.00 -12.68
CA LEU A 270 1.39 7.29 -11.75
C LEU A 270 0.59 6.03 -11.38
N SER A 271 0.34 5.14 -12.35
CA SER A 271 -0.36 3.89 -12.08
C SER A 271 0.42 2.97 -11.14
N GLU A 272 1.76 2.97 -11.19
CA GLU A 272 2.56 2.29 -10.17
C GLU A 272 2.38 2.93 -8.80
N ALA A 273 2.39 4.27 -8.71
CA ALA A 273 2.20 4.99 -7.46
C ALA A 273 0.84 4.70 -6.81
N GLU A 274 -0.23 4.70 -7.60
CA GLU A 274 -1.57 4.30 -7.13
C GLU A 274 -1.60 2.85 -6.67
N PHE A 275 -1.01 1.92 -7.44
CA PHE A 275 -0.95 0.51 -7.07
C PHE A 275 -0.19 0.31 -5.74
N PHE A 276 0.95 0.97 -5.55
CA PHE A 276 1.74 0.86 -4.33
C PHE A 276 1.01 1.49 -3.13
N ALA A 277 0.33 2.62 -3.33
CA ALA A 277 -0.50 3.24 -2.31
C ALA A 277 -1.67 2.34 -1.87
N ASP A 278 -2.37 1.72 -2.82
CA ASP A 278 -3.48 0.78 -2.54
C ASP A 278 -2.99 -0.49 -1.82
N HIS A 279 -1.69 -0.81 -1.89
CA HIS A 279 -1.04 -1.89 -1.13
C HIS A 279 -0.34 -1.40 0.14
N GLY A 280 -0.63 -0.18 0.59
CA GLY A 280 -0.26 0.33 1.91
C GLY A 280 1.05 1.12 1.98
N ILE A 281 1.74 1.36 0.87
CA ILE A 281 2.94 2.22 0.86
C ILE A 281 2.52 3.67 1.08
N GLN A 282 3.09 4.32 2.11
CA GLN A 282 2.68 5.66 2.56
C GLN A 282 3.65 6.79 2.19
N ASN A 283 4.82 6.46 1.64
CA ASN A 283 5.88 7.41 1.33
C ASN A 283 6.41 7.16 -0.08
N ILE A 284 5.91 7.94 -1.05
CA ILE A 284 6.14 7.74 -2.48
C ILE A 284 6.77 8.98 -3.09
N TYR A 285 7.83 8.77 -3.85
CA TYR A 285 8.38 9.74 -4.78
C TYR A 285 8.14 9.27 -6.23
N LEU A 286 7.33 10.01 -6.98
CA LEU A 286 7.16 9.84 -8.41
C LEU A 286 8.26 10.60 -9.15
N ALA A 287 9.35 9.89 -9.49
CA ALA A 287 10.54 10.45 -10.14
C ALA A 287 10.38 10.49 -11.67
N ASN A 288 9.31 11.13 -12.14
CA ASN A 288 9.05 11.33 -13.55
C ASN A 288 8.15 12.56 -13.77
N ILE A 289 8.17 13.09 -14.99
CA ILE A 289 7.38 14.25 -15.39
C ILE A 289 6.01 13.78 -15.90
N LEU A 290 4.93 14.32 -15.31
CA LEU A 290 3.56 14.14 -15.80
C LEU A 290 3.19 15.28 -16.74
N PHE A 291 2.26 15.04 -17.65
CA PHE A 291 1.89 16.05 -18.66
C PHE A 291 0.39 16.28 -18.74
N THR A 292 -0.42 15.23 -18.73
CA THR A 292 -1.84 15.37 -19.02
C THR A 292 -2.61 15.89 -17.82
N LYS A 293 -3.65 16.69 -18.08
CA LYS A 293 -4.56 17.16 -17.03
C LYS A 293 -5.10 16.02 -16.17
N GLU A 294 -5.46 14.89 -16.79
CA GLU A 294 -5.95 13.70 -16.08
C GLU A 294 -4.92 13.13 -15.12
N GLU A 295 -3.65 13.02 -15.53
CA GLU A 295 -2.57 12.57 -14.64
C GLU A 295 -2.38 13.51 -13.44
N LEU A 296 -2.50 14.83 -13.64
CA LEU A 296 -2.36 15.80 -12.55
C LEU A 296 -3.53 15.74 -11.58
N GLU A 297 -4.75 15.53 -12.08
CA GLU A 297 -5.93 15.30 -11.25
C GLU A 297 -5.79 14.01 -10.44
N ARG A 298 -5.36 12.91 -11.06
CA ARG A 298 -5.09 11.63 -10.39
C ARG A 298 -3.97 11.72 -9.36
N LEU A 299 -2.86 12.39 -9.67
CA LEU A 299 -1.77 12.65 -8.71
C LEU A 299 -2.28 13.46 -7.51
N SER A 300 -3.10 14.48 -7.76
CA SER A 300 -3.72 15.30 -6.71
C SER A 300 -4.59 14.45 -5.78
N LEU A 301 -5.40 13.54 -6.33
CA LEU A 301 -6.21 12.61 -5.54
C LEU A 301 -5.38 11.56 -4.79
N LEU A 302 -4.24 11.12 -5.35
CA LEU A 302 -3.31 10.22 -4.68
C LEU A 302 -2.76 10.82 -3.38
N ALA A 303 -2.55 12.14 -3.34
CA ALA A 303 -2.12 12.84 -2.12
C ALA A 303 -3.09 12.65 -0.94
N LYS A 304 -4.38 12.37 -1.19
CA LYS A 304 -5.36 12.07 -0.12
C LYS A 304 -5.19 10.66 0.47
N LYS A 305 -4.55 9.74 -0.26
CA LYS A 305 -4.43 8.32 0.12
C LYS A 305 -3.17 8.01 0.94
N ILE A 306 -2.12 8.83 0.83
CA ILE A 306 -0.81 8.56 1.42
C ILE A 306 -0.29 9.74 2.21
N LYS A 307 0.59 9.47 3.17
CA LYS A 307 1.14 10.49 4.08
C LYS A 307 2.16 11.43 3.41
N HIS A 308 3.01 10.87 2.55
CA HIS A 308 4.08 11.61 1.89
C HIS A 308 4.04 11.31 0.40
N LEU A 309 3.66 12.31 -0.38
CA LEU A 309 3.71 12.28 -1.84
C LEU A 309 4.68 13.34 -2.33
N ARG A 310 5.66 12.89 -3.11
CA ARG A 310 6.63 13.75 -3.79
C ARG A 310 6.58 13.52 -5.29
N VAL A 311 6.75 14.57 -6.09
CA VAL A 311 6.79 14.49 -7.56
C VAL A 311 7.94 15.34 -8.14
N ALA A 312 8.50 14.90 -9.26
CA ALA A 312 9.48 15.68 -10.02
C ALA A 312 8.77 16.70 -10.91
N VAL A 313 9.31 17.93 -11.00
CA VAL A 313 8.86 18.97 -11.93
C VAL A 313 10.07 19.57 -12.65
N ASP A 314 9.93 19.97 -13.90
CA ASP A 314 11.04 20.55 -14.68
C ASP A 314 10.67 21.82 -15.44
N SER A 315 9.44 22.31 -15.28
CA SER A 315 8.98 23.56 -15.89
C SER A 315 7.99 24.30 -15.02
N VAL A 316 7.91 25.61 -15.25
CA VAL A 316 6.97 26.50 -14.57
C VAL A 316 5.52 26.17 -14.95
N ASP A 317 5.26 25.86 -16.23
CA ASP A 317 3.92 25.55 -16.71
C ASP A 317 3.38 24.28 -16.05
N TYR A 318 4.20 23.22 -15.96
CA TYR A 318 3.83 22.00 -15.24
C TYR A 318 3.51 22.30 -13.76
N LEU A 319 4.36 23.07 -13.07
CA LEU A 319 4.12 23.41 -11.67
C LEU A 319 2.78 24.17 -11.48
N ARG A 320 2.45 25.09 -12.38
CA ARG A 320 1.17 25.83 -12.35
C ARG A 320 -0.03 24.93 -12.64
N ASP A 321 0.09 24.03 -13.61
CA ASP A 321 -0.99 23.08 -13.93
C ASP A 321 -1.24 22.11 -12.76
N LEU A 322 -0.18 21.68 -12.07
CA LEU A 322 -0.30 20.88 -10.84
C LEU A 322 -1.00 21.68 -9.73
N ALA A 323 -0.61 22.93 -9.51
CA ALA A 323 -1.25 23.80 -8.51
C ALA A 323 -2.75 23.98 -8.79
N ALA A 324 -3.12 24.20 -10.05
CA ALA A 324 -4.50 24.35 -10.47
C ALA A 324 -5.32 23.06 -10.29
N ALA A 325 -4.70 21.88 -10.51
CA ALA A 325 -5.35 20.60 -10.25
C ALA A 325 -5.60 20.38 -8.75
N VAL A 326 -4.59 20.68 -7.93
CA VAL A 326 -4.65 20.58 -6.46
C VAL A 326 -5.73 21.50 -5.88
N GLU A 327 -5.83 22.73 -6.37
CA GLU A 327 -6.87 23.70 -5.97
C GLU A 327 -8.27 23.22 -6.38
N ARG A 328 -8.43 22.81 -7.65
CA ARG A 328 -9.71 22.35 -8.21
C ARG A 328 -10.34 21.20 -7.41
N TRP A 329 -9.52 20.30 -6.90
CA TRP A 329 -9.96 19.10 -6.16
C TRP A 329 -9.91 19.27 -4.64
N GLU A 330 -9.69 20.51 -4.18
CA GLU A 330 -9.66 20.91 -2.77
C GLU A 330 -8.74 19.99 -1.95
N ILE A 331 -7.55 19.68 -2.47
CA ILE A 331 -6.59 18.83 -1.77
C ILE A 331 -5.97 19.62 -0.61
N THR A 332 -6.15 19.11 0.61
CA THR A 332 -5.57 19.73 1.82
C THR A 332 -4.24 19.11 2.25
N SER A 333 -3.91 17.94 1.71
CA SER A 333 -2.62 17.27 1.95
C SER A 333 -1.57 17.82 0.98
N PRO A 334 -0.43 18.32 1.48
CA PRO A 334 0.57 18.93 0.61
C PRO A 334 1.26 17.92 -0.29
N ILE A 335 1.58 18.35 -1.52
CA ILE A 335 2.44 17.60 -2.44
C ILE A 335 3.84 18.21 -2.42
N GLU A 336 4.85 17.40 -2.11
CA GLU A 336 6.25 17.80 -2.18
C GLU A 336 6.72 17.83 -3.65
N VAL A 337 7.43 18.88 -4.05
CA VAL A 337 8.05 18.96 -5.38
C VAL A 337 9.57 18.97 -5.29
N LEU A 338 10.20 18.20 -6.16
CA LEU A 338 11.64 18.31 -6.48
C LEU A 338 11.79 18.83 -7.90
N VAL A 339 12.68 19.79 -8.11
CA VAL A 339 13.01 20.24 -9.46
C VAL A 339 14.01 19.28 -10.10
N GLU A 340 13.63 18.60 -11.19
CA GLU A 340 14.53 17.76 -11.98
C GLU A 340 15.46 18.63 -12.81
N LEU A 341 16.77 18.39 -12.71
CA LEU A 341 17.81 19.11 -13.43
C LEU A 341 18.40 18.26 -14.56
N ASN A 342 18.66 18.88 -15.72
CA ASN A 342 19.49 18.25 -16.74
C ASN A 342 20.97 18.30 -16.32
N ILE A 343 21.41 17.25 -15.65
CA ILE A 343 22.78 17.06 -15.16
C ILE A 343 23.71 16.41 -16.20
N ASN A 344 23.59 16.80 -17.47
CA ASN A 344 24.22 16.20 -18.67
C ASN A 344 23.72 14.81 -19.09
N HIS A 345 22.64 14.32 -18.47
CA HIS A 345 21.98 13.11 -18.97
C HIS A 345 21.21 13.37 -20.28
N ASN A 346 20.80 14.62 -20.54
CA ASN A 346 20.11 15.06 -21.75
C ASN A 346 18.86 14.23 -22.07
N ARG A 347 18.07 13.93 -21.02
CA ARG A 347 16.79 13.19 -21.11
C ARG A 347 15.59 14.11 -20.80
N CYS A 348 15.51 14.55 -19.55
CA CYS A 348 14.54 15.52 -19.01
C CYS A 348 15.31 16.51 -18.13
N GLY A 349 14.60 17.48 -17.55
CA GLY A 349 15.12 18.33 -16.50
C GLY A 349 15.47 19.74 -16.97
N ALA A 350 15.31 20.67 -16.03
CA ALA A 350 15.52 22.09 -16.15
C ALA A 350 17.01 22.45 -16.22
N SER A 351 17.30 23.64 -16.76
CA SER A 351 18.61 24.27 -16.54
C SER A 351 18.72 24.79 -15.10
N VAL A 352 19.94 25.15 -14.66
CA VAL A 352 20.15 25.78 -13.34
C VAL A 352 19.34 27.07 -13.20
N VAL A 353 19.24 27.86 -14.27
CA VAL A 353 18.50 29.13 -14.27
C VAL A 353 17.01 28.88 -14.10
N ASP A 354 16.46 27.96 -14.88
CA ASP A 354 15.03 27.60 -14.81
C ASP A 354 14.69 26.98 -13.45
N ALA A 355 15.61 26.19 -12.87
CA ALA A 355 15.39 25.60 -11.56
C ALA A 355 15.24 26.63 -10.43
N VAL A 356 15.96 27.76 -10.52
CA VAL A 356 15.77 28.88 -9.60
C VAL A 356 14.37 29.49 -9.75
N GLU A 357 13.92 29.70 -10.99
CA GLU A 357 12.58 30.24 -11.26
C GLU A 357 11.48 29.31 -10.75
N ILE A 358 11.58 28.00 -11.04
CA ILE A 358 10.62 26.99 -10.59
C ILE A 358 10.58 26.94 -9.06
N ALA A 359 11.73 26.98 -8.39
CA ALA A 359 11.80 26.98 -6.92
C ALA A 359 11.14 28.22 -6.31
N GLN A 360 11.33 29.40 -6.91
CA GLN A 360 10.68 30.65 -6.47
C GLN A 360 9.17 30.54 -6.57
N ILE A 361 8.64 30.09 -7.70
CA ILE A 361 7.20 29.93 -7.91
C ILE A 361 6.62 28.87 -6.97
N ALA A 362 7.32 27.74 -6.77
CA ALA A 362 6.89 26.72 -5.82
C ALA A 362 6.82 27.27 -4.40
N LYS A 363 7.76 28.14 -4.00
CA LYS A 363 7.77 28.80 -2.69
C LYS A 363 6.64 29.81 -2.52
N GLU A 364 6.31 30.55 -3.58
CA GLU A 364 5.15 31.46 -3.61
C GLU A 364 3.83 30.69 -3.42
N ILE A 365 3.66 29.57 -4.13
CA ILE A 365 2.50 28.68 -3.98
C ILE A 365 2.44 28.11 -2.56
N GLU A 366 3.55 27.59 -2.03
CA GLU A 366 3.66 27.08 -0.66
C GLU A 366 3.19 28.12 0.36
N THR A 367 3.62 29.37 0.22
CA THR A 367 3.27 30.46 1.13
C THR A 367 1.79 30.86 1.01
N THR A 368 1.22 30.76 -0.18
CA THR A 368 -0.15 31.22 -0.48
C THR A 368 -1.19 30.17 -0.11
N THR A 369 -0.97 28.92 -0.48
CA THR A 369 -1.97 27.83 -0.35
C THR A 369 -1.52 26.71 0.58
N GLY A 370 -0.21 26.54 0.79
CA GLY A 370 0.36 25.38 1.50
C GLY A 370 0.17 24.05 0.78
N SER A 371 -0.36 24.06 -0.45
CA SER A 371 -0.80 22.85 -1.15
C SER A 371 0.31 22.18 -1.96
N ILE A 372 1.33 22.93 -2.32
CA ILE A 372 2.59 22.44 -2.89
C ILE A 372 3.74 22.92 -2.01
N ILE A 373 4.68 22.03 -1.70
CA ILE A 373 5.86 22.33 -0.87
C ILE A 373 7.12 22.12 -1.71
N PHE A 374 7.92 23.17 -1.88
CA PHE A 374 9.25 23.02 -2.44
C PHE A 374 10.14 22.24 -1.47
N SER A 375 10.59 21.05 -1.88
CA SER A 375 11.40 20.16 -1.04
C SER A 375 12.86 20.08 -1.48
N GLY A 376 13.16 20.43 -2.74
CA GLY A 376 14.53 20.52 -3.22
C GLY A 376 14.69 20.19 -4.69
N ILE A 377 15.77 19.49 -5.03
CA ILE A 377 16.18 19.20 -6.42
C ILE A 377 16.49 17.71 -6.61
N THR A 378 16.41 17.24 -7.85
CA THR A 378 16.71 15.87 -8.24
C THR A 378 17.51 15.82 -9.54
N GLY A 379 18.41 14.85 -9.67
CA GLY A 379 19.13 14.57 -10.90
C GLY A 379 19.58 13.11 -10.94
N TYR A 380 19.14 12.37 -11.96
CA TYR A 380 19.44 10.94 -12.08
C TYR A 380 20.50 10.66 -13.17
N GLU A 381 21.63 10.09 -12.76
CA GLU A 381 22.81 9.81 -13.59
C GLU A 381 22.65 8.56 -14.49
N GLY A 382 21.55 8.47 -15.24
CA GLY A 382 21.23 7.33 -16.11
C GLY A 382 22.21 7.08 -17.25
N HIS A 383 23.11 8.03 -17.55
CA HIS A 383 24.17 7.91 -18.56
C HIS A 383 25.45 7.21 -18.05
N THR A 384 25.56 6.95 -16.74
CA THR A 384 26.74 6.35 -16.09
C THR A 384 26.83 4.82 -16.02
N PRO A 385 25.73 4.01 -16.09
CA PRO A 385 25.76 2.58 -15.77
C PRO A 385 26.79 1.70 -16.47
N ILE A 386 27.14 2.02 -17.71
CA ILE A 386 28.03 1.22 -18.56
C ILE A 386 29.35 1.91 -18.91
N LEU A 387 29.61 3.07 -18.29
CA LEU A 387 30.88 3.76 -18.48
C LEU A 387 32.01 3.00 -17.77
N PRO A 388 33.24 3.04 -18.32
CA PRO A 388 34.43 2.60 -17.61
C PRO A 388 34.53 3.28 -16.22
N PRO A 389 35.13 2.62 -15.20
CA PRO A 389 35.15 3.14 -13.83
C PRO A 389 35.63 4.58 -13.68
N GLU A 390 36.76 4.94 -14.32
CA GLU A 390 37.30 6.29 -14.24
C GLU A 390 36.37 7.33 -14.87
N GLU A 391 35.85 7.05 -16.07
CA GLU A 391 34.91 7.93 -16.76
C GLU A 391 33.60 8.08 -15.99
N LYS A 392 33.11 7.00 -15.37
CA LYS A 392 31.93 7.00 -14.50
C LYS A 392 32.12 7.95 -13.31
N THR A 393 33.26 7.87 -12.62
CA THR A 393 33.57 8.76 -11.50
C THR A 393 33.62 10.21 -11.98
N GLN A 394 34.27 10.50 -13.11
CA GLN A 394 34.33 11.85 -13.68
C GLN A 394 32.94 12.41 -14.03
N GLN A 395 32.11 11.63 -14.73
CA GLN A 395 30.74 12.07 -15.07
C GLN A 395 29.88 12.29 -13.83
N THR A 396 29.99 11.41 -12.82
CA THR A 396 29.29 11.59 -11.54
C THR A 396 29.68 12.90 -10.86
N LEU A 397 30.97 13.25 -10.84
CA LEU A 397 31.45 14.52 -10.28
C LEU A 397 30.91 15.73 -11.05
N ILE A 398 30.84 15.66 -12.39
CA ILE A 398 30.27 16.71 -13.24
C ILE A 398 28.78 16.89 -12.94
N SER A 399 28.00 15.81 -12.90
CA SER A 399 26.57 15.85 -12.59
C SER A 399 26.31 16.43 -11.19
N HIS A 400 27.08 15.98 -10.19
CA HIS A 400 26.96 16.48 -8.82
C HIS A 400 27.37 17.96 -8.69
N LYS A 401 28.33 18.43 -9.49
CA LYS A 401 28.66 19.86 -9.54
C LYS A 401 27.47 20.70 -10.02
N ILE A 402 26.73 20.23 -11.03
CA ILE A 402 25.53 20.93 -11.52
C ILE A 402 24.45 20.99 -10.41
N LEU A 403 24.24 19.88 -9.69
CA LEU A 403 23.32 19.86 -8.53
C LEU A 403 23.76 20.84 -7.42
N ALA A 404 25.05 20.88 -7.11
CA ALA A 404 25.61 21.78 -6.11
C ALA A 404 25.46 23.26 -6.51
N ASP A 405 25.75 23.58 -7.78
CA ASP A 405 25.61 24.93 -8.32
C ASP A 405 24.13 25.36 -8.31
N ALA A 406 23.20 24.46 -8.63
CA ALA A 406 21.76 24.73 -8.54
C ALA A 406 21.28 24.94 -7.10
N LYS A 407 21.71 24.08 -6.16
CA LYS A 407 21.42 24.25 -4.73
C LYS A 407 21.87 25.62 -4.23
N ALA A 408 23.13 25.99 -4.51
CA ALA A 408 23.68 27.28 -4.12
C ALA A 408 22.93 28.47 -4.75
N ALA A 409 22.53 28.36 -6.02
CA ALA A 409 21.78 29.40 -6.71
C ALA A 409 20.37 29.61 -6.14
N ILE A 410 19.68 28.53 -5.76
CA ILE A 410 18.36 28.57 -5.13
C ILE A 410 18.47 29.14 -3.70
N GLU A 411 19.44 28.68 -2.92
CA GLU A 411 19.66 29.15 -1.54
C GLU A 411 20.07 30.63 -1.48
N ALA A 412 20.76 31.14 -2.50
CA ALA A 412 21.06 32.58 -2.64
C ALA A 412 19.79 33.44 -2.80
N LYS A 413 18.64 32.85 -3.12
CA LYS A 413 17.31 33.51 -3.11
C LYS A 413 16.58 33.38 -1.76
N GLY A 414 17.21 32.78 -0.75
CA GLY A 414 16.61 32.54 0.56
C GLY A 414 15.64 31.36 0.59
N ILE A 415 15.72 30.44 -0.38
CA ILE A 415 14.87 29.24 -0.47
C ILE A 415 15.71 28.03 -0.06
N ASP A 416 15.28 27.33 0.99
CA ASP A 416 15.98 26.17 1.53
C ASP A 416 15.83 24.93 0.64
N VAL A 417 16.95 24.32 0.25
CA VAL A 417 16.97 23.08 -0.55
C VAL A 417 17.24 21.91 0.39
N LYS A 418 16.16 21.36 0.95
CA LYS A 418 16.20 20.29 1.97
C LYS A 418 16.66 18.95 1.41
N VAL A 419 16.27 18.66 0.17
CA VAL A 419 16.55 17.38 -0.50
C VAL A 419 17.36 17.62 -1.76
N VAL A 420 18.46 16.88 -1.90
CA VAL A 420 19.17 16.68 -3.17
C VAL A 420 19.17 15.18 -3.44
N SER A 421 18.27 14.74 -4.35
CA SER A 421 18.04 13.33 -4.63
C SER A 421 18.66 12.91 -5.97
N GLY A 422 19.26 11.73 -6.03
CA GLY A 422 19.92 11.23 -7.24
C GLY A 422 20.60 9.89 -7.04
N GLY A 423 21.55 9.53 -7.89
CA GLY A 423 22.41 8.37 -7.72
C GLY A 423 21.72 7.04 -8.00
N GLY A 424 22.17 6.35 -9.04
CA GLY A 424 21.73 4.99 -9.37
C GLY A 424 22.62 3.93 -8.72
N SER A 425 22.20 2.67 -8.78
CA SER A 425 23.01 1.56 -8.25
C SER A 425 24.39 1.44 -8.90
N CYS A 426 24.55 1.91 -10.14
CA CYS A 426 25.81 1.76 -10.84
C CYS A 426 26.91 2.75 -10.41
N ASN A 427 26.55 3.84 -9.72
CA ASN A 427 27.47 4.91 -9.33
C ASN A 427 27.22 5.43 -7.90
N TYR A 428 26.34 4.82 -7.10
CA TYR A 428 26.02 5.32 -5.75
C TYR A 428 27.26 5.46 -4.85
N ILE A 429 28.30 4.65 -5.05
CA ILE A 429 29.56 4.75 -4.30
C ILE A 429 30.30 6.04 -4.66
N ASP A 430 30.38 6.39 -5.94
CA ASP A 430 30.94 7.66 -6.41
C ASP A 430 30.09 8.83 -5.90
N CYS A 431 28.75 8.69 -5.93
CA CYS A 431 27.83 9.70 -5.42
C CYS A 431 28.05 10.00 -3.93
N LEU A 432 28.26 8.96 -3.11
CA LEU A 432 28.57 9.10 -1.68
C LEU A 432 29.91 9.81 -1.45
N ASN A 433 30.91 9.56 -2.30
CA ASN A 433 32.21 10.22 -2.20
C ASN A 433 32.16 11.71 -2.57
N ALA A 434 31.27 12.08 -3.49
CA ALA A 434 31.06 13.47 -3.87
C ALA A 434 30.35 14.30 -2.79
N ASN A 435 29.63 13.65 -1.86
CA ASN A 435 29.02 14.28 -0.67
C ASN A 435 28.09 15.47 -0.97
N ILE A 436 27.32 15.38 -2.07
CA ILE A 436 26.32 16.38 -2.47
C ILE A 436 24.88 15.92 -2.20
N LEU A 437 24.61 14.62 -2.37
CA LEU A 437 23.25 14.09 -2.25
C LEU A 437 22.85 13.90 -0.78
N THR A 438 21.59 14.24 -0.48
CA THR A 438 20.96 13.90 0.79
C THR A 438 20.12 12.62 0.69
N GLU A 439 19.78 12.19 -0.53
CA GLU A 439 18.98 11.00 -0.82
C GLU A 439 19.53 10.24 -2.04
N ILE A 440 19.68 8.92 -1.92
CA ILE A 440 20.15 8.01 -3.00
C ILE A 440 18.99 7.18 -3.54
N GLN A 441 18.89 7.05 -4.87
CA GLN A 441 17.86 6.31 -5.61
C GLN A 441 18.39 5.00 -6.21
N ALA A 442 19.18 4.24 -5.44
CA ALA A 442 19.77 2.98 -5.90
C ALA A 442 18.82 1.80 -5.64
N GLY A 443 18.33 1.13 -6.69
CA GLY A 443 17.44 -0.05 -6.58
C GLY A 443 18.07 -1.37 -7.00
N GLY A 444 18.76 -1.38 -8.14
CA GLY A 444 19.39 -2.58 -8.69
C GLY A 444 20.42 -3.22 -7.77
N GLY A 445 21.07 -2.47 -6.89
CA GLY A 445 22.02 -2.99 -5.90
C GLY A 445 21.37 -3.87 -4.83
N ALA A 446 20.09 -3.68 -4.51
CA ALA A 446 19.40 -4.46 -3.49
C ALA A 446 19.10 -5.89 -3.97
N ILE A 447 18.73 -6.05 -5.24
CA ILE A 447 18.40 -7.36 -5.83
C ILE A 447 19.59 -7.93 -6.60
N CYS A 448 20.23 -7.13 -7.44
CA CYS A 448 21.40 -7.44 -8.27
C CYS A 448 21.20 -8.58 -9.29
N ASP A 449 21.88 -8.43 -10.44
CA ASP A 449 21.88 -9.35 -11.58
C ASP A 449 23.24 -9.33 -12.27
N LEU A 450 23.38 -9.96 -13.44
CA LEU A 450 24.66 -10.01 -14.17
C LEU A 450 25.17 -8.62 -14.56
N LEU A 451 24.28 -7.70 -14.98
CA LEU A 451 24.68 -6.34 -15.33
C LEU A 451 25.20 -5.60 -14.10
N TYR A 452 24.43 -5.56 -13.01
CA TYR A 452 24.84 -4.84 -11.81
C TYR A 452 26.09 -5.47 -11.17
N SER A 453 26.15 -6.80 -11.10
CA SER A 453 27.28 -7.51 -10.49
C SER A 453 28.58 -7.28 -11.27
N ARG A 454 28.57 -7.46 -12.59
CA ARG A 454 29.78 -7.47 -13.41
C ARG A 454 30.05 -6.16 -14.13
N LYS A 455 29.07 -5.62 -14.85
CA LYS A 455 29.27 -4.40 -15.65
C LYS A 455 29.27 -3.14 -14.80
N ALA A 456 28.44 -3.11 -13.76
CA ALA A 456 28.43 -2.01 -12.80
C ALA A 456 29.39 -2.22 -11.61
N ASN A 457 30.16 -3.31 -11.62
CA ASN A 457 31.18 -3.65 -10.63
C ASN A 457 30.65 -3.88 -9.19
N LEU A 458 29.34 -4.05 -8.98
CA LEU A 458 28.80 -4.19 -7.63
C LEU A 458 29.18 -5.51 -6.96
N GLY A 459 29.50 -6.56 -7.74
CA GLY A 459 30.00 -7.83 -7.22
C GLY A 459 31.32 -7.66 -6.46
N ASP A 460 32.24 -6.88 -7.02
CA ASP A 460 33.53 -6.55 -6.39
C ASP A 460 33.34 -5.68 -5.13
N HIS A 461 32.24 -4.93 -5.08
CA HIS A 461 31.81 -4.19 -3.91
C HIS A 461 30.94 -5.02 -2.94
N GLY A 462 30.85 -6.34 -3.12
CA GLY A 462 30.24 -7.27 -2.18
C GLY A 462 28.73 -7.47 -2.34
N HIS A 463 28.10 -6.93 -3.38
CA HIS A 463 26.70 -7.25 -3.68
C HIS A 463 26.57 -8.68 -4.21
N LYS A 464 25.51 -9.36 -3.80
CA LYS A 464 25.16 -10.73 -4.21
C LYS A 464 24.00 -10.71 -5.20
N ILE A 465 24.03 -11.60 -6.17
CA ILE A 465 22.96 -11.78 -7.16
C ILE A 465 21.75 -12.40 -6.48
N GLY A 466 20.61 -11.72 -6.53
CA GLY A 466 19.35 -12.16 -5.95
C GLY A 466 18.19 -12.30 -6.93
N ALA A 467 18.27 -11.72 -8.13
CA ALA A 467 17.27 -11.96 -9.18
C ALA A 467 17.53 -13.31 -9.86
N LEU A 468 16.50 -14.16 -9.96
CA LEU A 468 16.60 -15.49 -10.54
C LEU A 468 15.34 -15.85 -11.35
N VAL A 469 15.45 -16.73 -12.35
CA VAL A 469 14.31 -17.28 -13.10
C VAL A 469 14.38 -18.80 -13.08
N LEU A 470 13.33 -19.43 -12.58
CA LEU A 470 13.15 -20.87 -12.70
C LEU A 470 12.57 -21.21 -14.07
N SER A 471 13.25 -22.07 -14.81
CA SER A 471 12.80 -22.56 -16.11
C SER A 471 12.81 -24.09 -16.14
N GLN A 472 12.00 -24.70 -17.00
CA GLN A 472 11.92 -26.15 -17.15
C GLN A 472 12.39 -26.57 -18.54
N VAL A 473 13.24 -27.61 -18.60
CA VAL A 473 13.69 -28.24 -19.82
C VAL A 473 12.52 -28.94 -20.50
N ILE A 474 12.16 -28.51 -21.71
CA ILE A 474 11.04 -29.05 -22.47
C ILE A 474 11.48 -29.97 -23.61
N SER A 475 12.73 -29.82 -24.08
CA SER A 475 13.27 -30.59 -25.20
C SER A 475 14.77 -30.79 -25.09
N VAL A 476 15.21 -32.03 -25.28
CA VAL A 476 16.60 -32.47 -25.41
C VAL A 476 16.64 -33.53 -26.52
N PRO A 477 17.39 -33.35 -27.61
CA PRO A 477 17.56 -34.36 -28.64
C PRO A 477 18.39 -35.54 -28.13
N ASN A 478 18.27 -36.71 -28.76
CA ASN A 478 18.97 -37.94 -28.35
C ASN A 478 20.51 -37.79 -28.34
N ASP A 479 21.05 -36.96 -29.23
CA ASP A 479 22.49 -36.68 -29.32
C ASP A 479 23.00 -35.71 -28.24
N LYS A 480 22.10 -35.17 -27.40
CA LYS A 480 22.35 -34.16 -26.36
C LYS A 480 23.11 -32.93 -26.89
N SER A 481 22.95 -32.60 -28.17
CA SER A 481 23.64 -31.46 -28.81
C SER A 481 23.21 -30.09 -28.27
N ARG A 482 22.01 -30.01 -27.67
CA ARG A 482 21.42 -28.80 -27.09
C ARG A 482 20.34 -29.16 -26.08
N ALA A 483 19.91 -28.19 -25.29
CA ALA A 483 18.66 -28.27 -24.53
C ALA A 483 17.83 -27.01 -24.77
N VAL A 484 16.51 -27.13 -24.59
CA VAL A 484 15.58 -25.99 -24.71
C VAL A 484 14.71 -25.95 -23.47
N THR A 485 14.59 -24.78 -22.86
CA THR A 485 13.69 -24.56 -21.71
C THR A 485 12.54 -23.61 -22.08
N ASN A 486 11.52 -23.54 -21.23
CA ASN A 486 10.30 -22.73 -21.42
C ASN A 486 10.40 -21.28 -20.89
N ALA A 487 11.60 -20.71 -20.79
CA ALA A 487 11.79 -19.31 -20.40
C ALA A 487 12.49 -18.54 -21.52
N GLY A 488 11.74 -17.76 -22.29
CA GLY A 488 12.27 -16.84 -23.29
C GLY A 488 12.42 -15.41 -22.77
N PHE A 489 12.56 -14.44 -23.69
CA PHE A 489 12.67 -13.03 -23.32
C PHE A 489 11.40 -12.46 -22.66
N LYS A 490 10.23 -13.12 -22.84
CA LYS A 490 8.99 -12.75 -22.14
C LYS A 490 8.94 -13.19 -20.68
N ALA A 491 9.92 -13.97 -20.22
CA ALA A 491 10.07 -14.34 -18.82
C ALA A 491 11.37 -13.83 -18.23
N ILE A 492 12.48 -13.86 -18.97
CA ILE A 492 13.79 -13.48 -18.45
C ILE A 492 14.06 -11.98 -18.62
N GLY A 493 13.29 -11.30 -19.47
CA GLY A 493 13.62 -9.97 -19.94
C GLY A 493 14.76 -10.01 -20.95
N TRP A 494 14.85 -8.97 -21.77
CA TRP A 494 15.99 -8.76 -22.66
C TRP A 494 16.32 -7.28 -22.75
N HIS A 495 17.61 -6.96 -22.60
CA HIS A 495 18.14 -5.63 -22.77
C HIS A 495 19.53 -5.72 -23.40
N PRO A 496 19.88 -4.86 -24.38
CA PRO A 496 21.18 -4.91 -25.06
C PRO A 496 22.38 -4.89 -24.09
N PHE A 497 22.27 -4.14 -22.99
CA PHE A 497 23.33 -4.07 -21.99
C PHE A 497 23.37 -5.25 -21.02
N GLY A 498 22.28 -6.01 -20.85
CA GLY A 498 22.21 -7.13 -19.92
C GLY A 498 22.87 -8.41 -20.43
N GLY A 499 22.82 -8.64 -21.75
CA GLY A 499 23.30 -9.88 -22.34
C GLY A 499 22.36 -11.07 -22.12
N LEU A 500 22.86 -12.28 -22.39
CA LEU A 500 22.11 -13.52 -22.16
C LEU A 500 22.14 -13.92 -20.68
N PRO A 501 21.10 -14.61 -20.17
CA PRO A 501 21.11 -15.16 -18.83
C PRO A 501 22.14 -16.28 -18.68
N GLU A 502 22.50 -16.60 -17.44
CA GLU A 502 23.44 -17.67 -17.11
C GLU A 502 22.83 -18.70 -16.16
N PRO A 503 23.14 -20.00 -16.27
CA PRO A 503 22.73 -20.98 -15.28
C PRO A 503 23.38 -20.69 -13.91
N ARG A 504 22.58 -20.61 -12.85
CA ARG A 504 23.08 -20.32 -11.47
C ARG A 504 24.04 -21.40 -10.98
N ASP A 505 23.64 -22.66 -11.13
CA ASP A 505 24.28 -23.80 -10.48
C ASP A 505 25.01 -24.75 -11.46
N ARG A 506 25.16 -24.34 -12.74
CA ARG A 506 25.68 -25.21 -13.82
C ARG A 506 26.74 -24.50 -14.65
N LYS A 507 27.99 -24.97 -14.54
CA LYS A 507 29.12 -24.48 -15.35
C LYS A 507 29.28 -25.25 -16.67
N ASP A 508 28.68 -26.42 -16.77
CA ASP A 508 28.67 -27.29 -17.95
C ASP A 508 27.56 -26.93 -18.96
N LEU A 509 26.83 -25.84 -18.73
CA LEU A 509 25.78 -25.34 -19.61
C LEU A 509 25.99 -23.85 -19.88
N VAL A 510 25.61 -23.42 -21.09
CA VAL A 510 25.58 -22.01 -21.47
C VAL A 510 24.33 -21.71 -22.28
N VAL A 511 23.70 -20.57 -22.01
CA VAL A 511 22.59 -20.07 -22.84
C VAL A 511 23.18 -19.41 -24.08
N VAL A 512 22.78 -19.90 -25.25
CA VAL A 512 23.29 -19.44 -26.56
C VAL A 512 22.24 -18.66 -27.35
N GLY A 513 21.03 -18.50 -26.82
CA GLY A 513 19.99 -17.70 -27.46
C GLY A 513 18.66 -17.71 -26.73
N LEU A 514 17.92 -16.62 -26.90
CA LEU A 514 16.56 -16.44 -26.43
C LEU A 514 15.61 -16.23 -27.61
N SER A 515 14.46 -16.86 -27.55
CA SER A 515 13.26 -16.55 -28.34
C SER A 515 12.18 -16.02 -27.41
N ALA A 516 10.96 -15.78 -27.92
CA ALA A 516 9.86 -15.25 -27.11
C ALA A 516 9.58 -16.10 -25.86
N GLU A 517 9.49 -17.42 -26.03
CA GLU A 517 9.08 -18.37 -24.98
C GLU A 517 10.16 -19.40 -24.62
N HIS A 518 11.33 -19.38 -25.30
CA HIS A 518 12.35 -20.41 -25.11
C HIS A 518 13.76 -19.85 -24.96
N ALA A 519 14.53 -20.47 -24.05
CA ALA A 519 15.99 -20.36 -23.97
C ALA A 519 16.65 -21.62 -24.55
N ARG A 520 17.67 -21.43 -25.39
CA ARG A 520 18.47 -22.51 -25.96
C ARG A 520 19.80 -22.61 -25.22
N PHE A 521 20.14 -23.82 -24.81
CA PHE A 521 21.36 -24.16 -24.10
C PHE A 521 22.24 -25.06 -24.94
N GLU A 522 23.55 -24.93 -24.76
CA GLU A 522 24.55 -25.88 -25.23
C GLU A 522 25.36 -26.38 -24.05
N GLY A 523 25.87 -27.62 -24.17
CA GLY A 523 26.79 -28.18 -23.18
C GLY A 523 28.20 -27.65 -23.36
N ILE A 524 28.95 -27.62 -22.28
CA ILE A 524 30.38 -27.30 -22.25
C ILE A 524 31.14 -28.55 -21.79
N ASP A 525 32.16 -28.94 -22.56
CA ASP A 525 33.11 -29.97 -22.13
C ASP A 525 34.11 -29.34 -21.17
N LEU A 526 33.79 -29.40 -19.87
CA LEU A 526 34.61 -28.80 -18.81
C LEU A 526 36.03 -29.37 -18.75
N ALA A 527 36.24 -30.61 -19.20
CA ALA A 527 37.57 -31.24 -19.17
C ALA A 527 38.48 -30.71 -20.30
N LYS A 528 37.90 -30.24 -21.40
CA LYS A 528 38.64 -29.68 -22.55
C LYS A 528 38.62 -28.16 -22.59
N SER A 529 37.74 -27.52 -21.83
CA SER A 529 37.62 -26.07 -21.79
C SER A 529 38.67 -25.46 -20.86
N THR A 530 39.15 -24.28 -21.24
CA THR A 530 40.05 -23.44 -20.44
C THR A 530 39.40 -22.08 -20.18
N ALA A 531 40.04 -21.22 -19.38
CA ALA A 531 39.54 -19.86 -19.16
C ALA A 531 39.46 -19.01 -20.45
N SER A 532 40.27 -19.34 -21.46
CA SER A 532 40.34 -18.61 -22.74
C SER A 532 39.61 -19.30 -23.89
N GLU A 533 39.24 -20.57 -23.75
CA GLU A 533 38.63 -21.36 -24.83
C GLU A 533 37.55 -22.30 -24.29
N ILE A 534 36.31 -22.11 -24.76
CA ILE A 534 35.17 -22.94 -24.38
C ILE A 534 34.94 -23.99 -25.46
N VAL A 535 35.06 -25.27 -25.08
CA VAL A 535 34.84 -26.41 -25.97
C VAL A 535 33.41 -26.91 -25.82
N LYS A 536 32.68 -27.00 -26.94
CA LYS A 536 31.31 -27.51 -26.96
C LYS A 536 31.27 -28.96 -26.49
N GLY A 537 30.37 -29.24 -25.55
CA GLY A 537 30.09 -30.56 -24.99
C GLY A 537 28.63 -30.97 -25.18
N GLN A 538 28.22 -32.03 -24.49
CA GLN A 538 26.83 -32.48 -24.45
C GLN A 538 26.06 -31.74 -23.36
N ALA A 539 24.82 -31.34 -23.66
CA ALA A 539 23.90 -30.77 -22.68
C ALA A 539 23.37 -31.90 -21.77
N ASN A 540 24.07 -32.13 -20.65
CA ASN A 540 23.76 -33.18 -19.69
C ASN A 540 22.58 -32.77 -18.79
N VAL A 541 21.38 -32.72 -19.38
CA VAL A 541 20.11 -32.45 -18.70
C VAL A 541 19.04 -33.41 -19.18
N GLU A 542 18.00 -33.59 -18.38
CA GLU A 542 16.86 -34.41 -18.73
C GLU A 542 15.60 -33.58 -19.03
N ARG A 543 14.71 -34.12 -19.85
CA ARG A 543 13.41 -33.50 -20.10
C ARG A 543 12.61 -33.44 -18.79
N GLY A 544 12.10 -32.27 -18.44
CA GLY A 544 11.37 -32.02 -17.20
C GLY A 544 12.24 -31.47 -16.07
N GLU A 545 13.57 -31.55 -16.18
CA GLU A 545 14.52 -30.95 -15.23
C GLU A 545 14.29 -29.43 -15.16
N LYS A 546 14.43 -28.87 -13.95
CA LYS A 546 14.33 -27.43 -13.72
C LYS A 546 15.71 -26.81 -13.57
N ILE A 547 15.91 -25.68 -14.22
CA ILE A 547 17.17 -24.93 -14.24
C ILE A 547 16.88 -23.54 -13.73
N VAL A 548 17.66 -23.09 -12.76
CA VAL A 548 17.65 -21.72 -12.27
C VAL A 548 18.60 -20.89 -13.12
N LEU A 549 18.10 -19.78 -13.65
CA LEU A 549 18.82 -18.81 -14.47
C LEU A 549 19.02 -17.52 -13.70
N ILE A 550 20.17 -16.90 -13.89
CA ILE A 550 20.45 -15.52 -13.47
C ILE A 550 20.16 -14.62 -14.68
N PRO A 551 19.26 -13.63 -14.58
CA PRO A 551 18.94 -12.74 -15.68
C PRO A 551 20.09 -11.78 -15.99
N GLY A 552 20.12 -11.31 -17.24
CA GLY A 552 21.06 -10.28 -17.67
C GLY A 552 20.75 -8.90 -17.07
N TYR A 553 19.46 -8.55 -16.92
CA TYR A 553 19.03 -7.24 -16.42
C TYR A 553 17.60 -7.27 -15.85
N THR A 554 17.47 -7.04 -14.55
CA THR A 554 16.23 -7.22 -13.77
C THR A 554 15.20 -6.12 -14.03
N ASP A 555 15.63 -4.91 -14.37
CA ASP A 555 14.71 -3.81 -14.73
C ASP A 555 13.80 -4.18 -15.92
N ALA A 556 14.21 -5.15 -16.74
CA ALA A 556 13.42 -5.67 -17.86
C ALA A 556 12.43 -6.78 -17.45
N MET A 557 12.23 -7.06 -16.16
CA MET A 557 11.50 -8.24 -15.68
C MET A 557 10.24 -7.95 -14.87
N GLY A 558 10.23 -6.95 -13.99
CA GLY A 558 9.13 -6.76 -13.02
C GLY A 558 7.73 -6.65 -13.65
N PHE A 559 7.63 -6.17 -14.89
CA PHE A 559 6.36 -6.07 -15.61
C PHE A 559 5.94 -7.37 -16.35
N LEU A 560 6.86 -8.32 -16.51
CA LEU A 560 6.63 -9.59 -17.24
C LEU A 560 5.93 -10.64 -16.37
N HIS A 561 6.11 -10.56 -15.06
CA HIS A 561 5.58 -11.53 -14.12
C HIS A 561 4.45 -10.91 -13.32
N LYS A 562 3.38 -11.67 -13.08
CA LYS A 562 2.27 -11.26 -12.20
C LYS A 562 2.58 -11.49 -10.71
N GLU A 563 3.46 -12.45 -10.45
CA GLU A 563 3.88 -12.87 -9.13
C GLU A 563 5.41 -12.96 -9.08
N ILE A 564 5.98 -12.63 -7.93
CA ILE A 564 7.37 -12.94 -7.59
C ILE A 564 7.40 -13.87 -6.38
N TYR A 565 8.36 -14.78 -6.37
CA TYR A 565 8.53 -15.77 -5.32
C TYR A 565 9.78 -15.45 -4.51
N GLY A 566 9.60 -15.00 -3.27
CA GLY A 566 10.71 -14.81 -2.33
C GLY A 566 11.15 -16.16 -1.77
N VAL A 567 12.44 -16.50 -1.92
CA VAL A 567 12.98 -17.82 -1.60
C VAL A 567 14.20 -17.75 -0.69
N ARG A 568 14.39 -18.74 0.17
CA ARG A 568 15.65 -19.01 0.87
C ARG A 568 16.05 -20.47 0.69
N LYS A 569 17.29 -20.71 0.28
CA LYS A 569 17.82 -22.07 0.06
C LYS A 569 16.84 -22.96 -0.72
N ASP A 570 16.23 -22.39 -1.77
CA ASP A 570 15.24 -23.02 -2.65
C ASP A 570 13.87 -23.40 -2.02
N LEU A 571 13.53 -22.85 -0.85
CA LEU A 571 12.19 -22.89 -0.24
C LEU A 571 11.47 -21.56 -0.45
N VAL A 572 10.20 -21.61 -0.83
CA VAL A 572 9.35 -20.42 -1.01
C VAL A 572 8.88 -19.92 0.34
N GLU A 573 9.30 -18.71 0.73
CA GLU A 573 8.84 -18.04 1.95
C GLU A 573 7.67 -17.11 1.65
N HIS A 574 7.71 -16.45 0.50
CA HIS A 574 6.73 -15.44 0.10
C HIS A 574 6.30 -15.59 -1.35
N VAL A 575 5.04 -15.23 -1.61
CA VAL A 575 4.51 -15.04 -2.96
C VAL A 575 3.84 -13.67 -2.99
N TRP A 576 4.40 -12.76 -3.79
CA TRP A 576 3.94 -11.37 -3.85
C TRP A 576 3.42 -11.03 -5.24
N LYS A 577 2.43 -10.14 -5.29
CA LYS A 577 1.90 -9.64 -6.55
C LYS A 577 2.74 -8.48 -7.07
N THR A 578 2.76 -8.31 -8.38
CA THR A 578 3.42 -7.18 -9.03
C THR A 578 2.39 -6.27 -9.70
N CYS A 579 2.80 -5.01 -9.90
CA CYS A 579 2.16 -4.08 -10.82
C CYS A 579 2.48 -4.48 -12.28
N SER A 580 1.93 -5.60 -12.75
CA SER A 580 2.10 -6.08 -14.13
C SER A 580 1.23 -5.30 -15.13
N ALA A 581 1.57 -5.38 -16.42
CA ALA A 581 0.91 -4.68 -17.54
C ALA A 581 -0.63 -4.88 -17.61
N ASN A 582 -1.18 -5.91 -16.95
CA ASN A 582 -2.61 -6.19 -16.95
C ASN A 582 -3.42 -5.40 -15.92
N ASN A 583 -2.78 -4.71 -14.96
CA ASN A 583 -3.44 -3.85 -13.97
C ASN A 583 -3.56 -2.39 -14.45
N TRP A 584 -3.39 -2.14 -15.76
CA TRP A 584 -3.36 -0.81 -16.36
C TRP A 584 -4.70 -0.38 -16.97
N ASN A 585 -5.74 -1.20 -16.80
CA ASN A 585 -7.09 -0.97 -17.32
C ASN A 585 -8.06 -0.59 -16.21
#